data_AF-A0A5C5ZJR3-F1
#
_entry.id   AF-A0A5C5ZJR3-F1
#
_cell.length_a   1.000
_cell.length_b   1.000
_cell.length_c   1.000
_cell.angle_alpha   90.00
_cell.angle_beta   90.00
_cell.angle_gamma   90.00
#
_symmetry.space_group_name_H-M   'P 1'
#
loop_
_entity.id
_entity.type
_entity.pdbx_description
1 polymer ?
#
loop_
_entity_poly.entity_id
_entity_poly.type
_entity_poly.pdbx_seq_one_letter_code
_entity_poly.pdbx_strand_id
1 'polypeptide(L)' 'MRMVVWGLVLLLLVLHQDIWFWNDGTLVFGFMPIALFFHACISIAASVTWFMATKFCWPTGVDDALAPTPPAGEKGGAA' A
#
# COMPACT_ATOMS: atom_id res chain seq x y z
N MET A 1 -4.73 -13.21 -2.57
CA MET A 1 -3.95 -12.18 -1.82
C MET A 1 -4.58 -10.80 -1.87
N ARG A 2 -5.18 -10.35 -2.99
CA ARG A 2 -5.81 -9.02 -3.09
C ARG A 2 -6.84 -8.71 -1.98
N MET A 3 -7.69 -9.67 -1.61
CA MET A 3 -8.66 -9.50 -0.51
C MET A 3 -7.98 -9.29 0.86
N VAL A 4 -6.83 -9.93 1.10
CA VAL A 4 -6.05 -9.76 2.33
C VAL A 4 -5.49 -8.36 2.40
N VAL A 5 -4.94 -7.83 1.30
CA VAL A 5 -4.43 -6.45 1.23
C VAL A 5 -5.55 -5.45 1.50
N TRP A 6 -6.73 -5.64 0.89
CA TRP A 6 -7.89 -4.78 1.19
C TRP A 6 -8.34 -4.87 2.65
N GLY A 7 -8.34 -6.06 3.25
CA GLY A 7 -8.62 -6.25 4.67
C GLY A 7 -7.61 -5.53 5.57
N LEU A 8 -6.31 -5.59 5.24
CA LEU A 8 -5.25 -4.87 5.95
C LEU A 8 -5.41 -3.35 5.82
N VAL A 9 -5.77 -2.84 4.64
CA VAL A 9 -6.04 -1.41 4.43
C VAL A 9 -7.22 -0.95 5.30
N LEU A 10 -8.32 -1.70 5.32
CA LEU A 10 -9.47 -1.38 6.18
C LEU A 10 -9.11 -1.45 7.67
N LEU A 11 -8.35 -2.45 8.08
CA LEU A 11 -7.86 -2.57 9.45
C LEU A 11 -7.00 -1.38 9.85
N LEU A 12 -6.04 -1.00 9.01
CA LEU A 12 -5.16 0.15 9.23
C LEU A 12 -5.96 1.45 9.30
N LEU A 13 -6.99 1.62 8.45
CA LEU A 13 -7.86 2.80 8.45
C LEU A 13 -8.58 2.97 9.79
N VAL A 14 -9.11 1.88 10.35
CA VAL A 14 -9.77 1.88 11.67
C VAL A 14 -8.75 2.15 12.77
N LEU A 15 -7.61 1.44 12.77
CA LEU A 15 -6.55 1.64 13.75
C LEU A 15 -5.98 3.06 13.72
N HIS A 16 -5.98 3.73 12.56
CA HIS A 16 -5.46 5.09 12.42
C HIS A 16 -6.34 6.16 13.08
N GLN A 17 -7.59 5.86 13.44
CA GLN A 17 -8.46 6.82 14.13
C GLN A 17 -8.00 7.14 15.56
N ASP A 18 -7.21 6.24 16.18
CA ASP A 18 -6.61 6.40 17.52
C ASP A 18 -7.56 7.00 18.59
N ILE A 19 -8.76 6.44 18.72
CA ILE A 19 -9.72 6.89 19.75
C ILE A 19 -9.38 6.40 21.17
N TRP A 20 -8.37 5.53 21.30
CA TRP A 20 -8.08 4.82 22.56
C TRP A 20 -6.97 5.52 23.35
N PHE A 21 -5.90 5.96 22.69
CA PHE A 21 -4.72 6.53 23.36
C PHE A 21 -4.76 8.06 23.47
N TRP A 22 -5.86 8.70 23.09
CA TRP A 22 -5.96 10.16 23.01
C TRP A 22 -5.73 10.88 24.36
N ASN A 23 -6.13 10.27 25.48
CA ASN A 23 -5.88 10.81 26.81
C ASN A 23 -4.87 9.98 27.62
N ASP A 24 -4.13 9.08 26.96
CA ASP A 24 -3.18 8.20 27.63
C ASP A 24 -1.77 8.82 27.62
N GLY A 25 -1.29 9.22 28.80
CA GLY A 25 0.04 9.77 29.01
C GLY A 25 1.13 8.73 29.26
N THR A 26 0.82 7.43 29.13
CA THR A 26 1.80 6.35 29.37
C THR A 26 3.01 6.51 28.47
N LEU A 27 4.20 6.48 29.08
CA LEU A 27 5.47 6.57 28.38
C LEU A 27 6.01 5.17 28.07
N VAL A 28 6.21 4.88 26.79
CA VAL A 28 6.96 3.74 26.29
C VAL A 28 8.45 4.07 26.36
N PHE A 29 9.26 3.10 26.82
CA PHE A 29 10.71 3.25 27.02
C PHE A 29 11.12 4.43 27.94
N GLY A 30 10.18 4.98 28.72
CA GLY A 30 10.43 6.08 29.65
C GLY A 30 10.54 7.47 29.01
N PHE A 31 10.34 7.62 27.69
CA PHE A 31 10.43 8.93 27.02
C PHE A 31 9.40 9.17 25.91
N MET A 32 8.81 8.12 25.33
CA MET A 32 7.92 8.25 24.17
C MET A 32 6.46 8.05 24.57
N PRO A 33 5.56 9.03 24.34
CA PRO A 33 4.11 8.84 24.53
C PRO A 33 3.58 7.61 23.76
N ILE A 34 2.70 6.83 24.40
CA ILE A 34 2.10 5.63 23.80
C ILE A 34 1.37 5.91 22.50
N ALA A 35 0.67 7.04 22.40
CA ALA A 35 0.00 7.46 21.16
C ALA A 35 1.00 7.62 20.00
N LEU A 36 2.19 8.19 20.24
CA LEU A 36 3.23 8.32 19.22
C LEU A 36 3.83 6.97 18.83
N PHE A 37 4.10 6.11 19.81
CA PHE A 37 4.60 4.75 19.55
C PHE A 37 3.62 3.95 18.68
N PHE A 38 2.33 4.00 19.02
CA PHE A 38 1.26 3.36 18.28
C PHE A 38 1.21 3.83 16.81
N HIS A 39 1.28 5.14 16.57
CA HIS A 39 1.31 5.70 15.22
C HIS A 39 2.57 5.31 14.43
N ALA A 40 3.72 5.18 15.09
CA ALA A 40 4.95 4.68 14.46
C ALA A 40 4.77 3.23 13.98
N CYS A 41 4.17 2.38 14.81
CA CYS A 41 3.84 1.00 14.44
C CYS A 41 2.85 0.93 13.27
N ILE A 42 1.80 1.77 13.27
CA ILE A 42 0.87 1.87 12.14
C ILE A 42 1.59 2.29 10.85
N SER A 43 2.52 3.23 10.93
CA SER A 43 3.28 3.70 9.76
C SER A 43 4.13 2.58 9.15
N ILE A 44 4.79 1.77 10.00
CA ILE A 44 5.53 0.59 9.55
C ILE A 44 4.58 -0.43 8.91
N ALA A 45 3.46 -0.74 9.56
CA ALA A 45 2.47 -1.69 9.03
C ALA A 45 1.86 -1.22 7.70
N ALA A 46 1.62 0.09 7.54
CA ALA A 46 1.17 0.68 6.29
C ALA A 46 2.20 0.51 5.17
N SER A 47 3.49 0.73 5.45
CA SER A 47 4.57 0.52 4.47
C SER A 47 4.64 -0.93 3.97
N VAL A 48 4.49 -1.90 4.88
CA VAL A 48 4.44 -3.33 4.56
C VAL A 48 3.19 -3.66 3.74
N THR A 49 2.03 -3.13 4.13
CA THR A 49 0.77 -3.33 3.40
C THR A 49 0.87 -2.79 1.98
N TRP A 50 1.51 -1.62 1.79
CA TRP A 50 1.75 -1.05 0.46
C TRP A 50 2.74 -1.86 -0.37
N PHE A 51 3.81 -2.37 0.25
CA PHE A 51 4.71 -3.31 -0.42
C PHE A 51 3.98 -4.58 -0.90
N MET A 52 3.07 -5.13 -0.08
CA MET A 52 2.22 -6.24 -0.50
C MET A 52 1.26 -5.84 -1.62
N ALA A 53 0.71 -4.62 -1.57
CA ALA A 53 -0.16 -4.10 -2.62
C ALA A 53 0.55 -4.02 -3.98
N THR A 54 1.79 -3.52 -4.02
CA THR A 54 2.57 -3.46 -5.28
C THR A 54 2.92 -4.84 -5.82
N LYS A 55 3.14 -5.84 -4.95
CA LYS A 55 3.46 -7.21 -5.39
C LYS A 55 2.23 -8.00 -5.84
N PHE A 56 1.08 -7.83 -5.19
CA PHE A 56 -0.08 -8.73 -5.37
C PHE A 56 -1.31 -8.08 -5.99
N CYS A 57 -1.40 -6.75 -5.99
CA CYS A 57 -2.57 -6.02 -6.48
C CYS A 57 -2.25 -5.20 -7.72
N TRP A 58 -0.97 -4.94 -8.00
CA TRP A 58 -0.57 -4.19 -9.19
C TRP A 58 -0.84 -5.01 -10.46
N PRO A 59 -1.52 -4.44 -11.46
CA PRO A 59 -1.81 -5.14 -12.71
C PRO A 59 -0.52 -5.43 -13.50
N THR A 60 -0.46 -6.61 -14.13
CA THR A 60 0.61 -6.98 -15.06
C THR A 60 0.25 -6.55 -16.48
N GLY A 61 1.24 -6.23 -17.32
CA GLY A 61 1.00 -5.84 -18.72
C GLY A 61 0.51 -4.40 -18.91
N VAL A 62 0.71 -3.54 -17.91
CA VAL A 62 0.42 -2.09 -18.03
C VAL A 62 1.27 -1.47 -19.13
N ASP A 63 2.50 -1.96 -19.30
CA ASP A 63 3.43 -1.52 -20.33
C ASP A 63 2.97 -1.93 -21.74
N ASP A 64 2.43 -3.14 -21.89
CA ASP A 64 1.89 -3.65 -23.16
C ASP A 64 0.64 -2.89 -23.61
N ALA A 65 -0.20 -2.48 -22.65
CA ALA A 65 -1.39 -1.67 -22.92
C ALA A 65 -1.05 -0.22 -23.34
N LEU A 66 0.15 0.27 -22.99
CA LEU A 66 0.64 1.60 -23.38
C LEU A 66 1.47 1.59 -24.67
N ALA A 67 1.76 0.41 -25.23
CA ALA A 67 2.51 0.31 -26.48
C ALA A 67 1.75 1.06 -27.60
N PRO A 68 2.41 2.00 -28.32
CA PRO A 68 1.80 2.67 -29.45
C PRO A 68 1.30 1.62 -30.45
N THR A 69 0.03 1.71 -30.85
CA THR A 69 -0.51 0.83 -31.88
C THR A 69 0.29 1.06 -33.16
N PRO A 70 0.89 0.02 -33.77
CA PRO A 70 1.63 0.19 -35.01
C PRO A 70 0.73 0.88 -36.05
N PRO A 71 1.25 1.83 -36.85
CA PRO A 71 0.46 2.51 -37.85
C PRO A 71 -0.16 1.46 -38.79
N ALA A 72 -1.48 1.55 -38.99
CA ALA A 72 -2.22 0.66 -39.88
C ALA A 72 -1.74 0.86 -41.32
N GLY A 73 -0.78 0.04 -41.75
CA GLY A 73 -0.22 0.17 -43.09
C GLY A 73 1.03 -0.65 -43.41
N GLU A 74 1.75 -1.22 -42.43
CA GLU A 74 2.93 -2.04 -42.74
C GLU A 74 2.51 -3.47 -43.15
N LYS A 75 2.08 -3.60 -44.40
CA LYS A 75 2.20 -4.85 -45.16
C LYS A 75 3.37 -4.69 -46.12
N GLY A 76 4.49 -5.37 -45.87
CA GLY A 76 5.57 -5.52 -46.85
C GLY A 76 6.94 -5.62 -46.19
N GLY A 77 7.75 -6.66 -46.38
CA GLY A 77 7.64 -7.72 -47.36
C GLY A 77 8.48 -8.93 -46.99
N ALA A 78 8.08 -10.05 -47.57
CA ALA A 78 8.86 -11.26 -47.65
C ALA A 78 10.18 -10.98 -48.39
N ALA A 79 11.29 -11.48 -47.83
CA ALA A 79 12.42 -12.06 -48.56
C ALA A 79 13.22 -12.91 -47.57
#